data_AF-A0A9D9UFI7-F1
#
_entry.id   AF-A0A9D9UFI7-F1
#
_cell.length_a   1.000
_cell.length_b   1.000
_cell.length_c   1.000
_cell.angle_alpha   90.00
_cell.angle_beta   90.00
_cell.angle_gamma   90.00
#
_symmetry.space_group_name_H-M   'P 1'
#
loop_
_entity.id
_entity.type
_entity.pdbx_description
1 polymer ?
#
loop_
_entity_poly.entity_id
_entity_poly.type
_entity_poly.pdbx_seq_one_letter_code
_entity_poly.pdbx_strand_id
1 'polypeptide(L)'
;MEVFQELWFVKWKMISNLKKYKMTSKTKILCDFVLLFSSLCILIGCSNEPVSVIVNSDFIEKNNILIDGVKVRHDETAKRYQKILIKPGDHKVLINGGKEKQFNVSKMGGLLNLDEQEYVLMPIHYQTKESITTSSRPIPVIFDSLVVLHKNLGTDQEKIIKFLSNKRFKGSAMYCGGEKYGKDELFINKKWHYGIDEEIPSEINEERPQGWELEVRTKLMEANLFFLLAKVSEEYEIQIIKDEKLIELVEFYSN
;
A
#
# COMPACT_ATOMS: atom_id res chain seq x y z
N MET A 1 -14.01 -2.43 -24.78
CA MET A 1 -14.59 -2.22 -26.13
C MET A 1 -15.86 -1.36 -26.08
N GLU A 2 -16.70 -1.51 -25.06
CA GLU A 2 -17.97 -0.75 -24.92
C GLU A 2 -17.80 0.77 -24.79
N VAL A 3 -16.78 1.24 -24.06
CA VAL A 3 -16.48 2.68 -23.90
C VAL A 3 -16.20 3.39 -25.24
N PHE A 4 -15.58 2.68 -26.20
CA PHE A 4 -15.32 3.24 -27.53
C PHE A 4 -16.59 3.38 -28.37
N GLN A 5 -17.58 2.49 -28.20
CA GLN A 5 -18.85 2.58 -28.91
C GLN A 5 -19.71 3.75 -28.39
N GLU A 6 -19.73 3.96 -27.07
CA GLU A 6 -20.45 5.10 -26.48
C GLU A 6 -19.83 6.45 -26.88
N LEU A 7 -18.50 6.57 -26.86
CA LEU A 7 -17.81 7.79 -27.29
C LEU A 7 -18.02 8.07 -28.78
N TRP A 8 -18.07 7.03 -29.62
CA TRP A 8 -18.37 7.17 -31.05
C TRP A 8 -19.80 7.66 -31.28
N PHE A 9 -20.77 7.16 -30.50
CA PHE A 9 -22.17 7.59 -30.58
C PHE A 9 -22.37 9.04 -30.12
N VAL A 10 -21.71 9.46 -29.04
CA VAL A 10 -21.73 10.85 -28.55
C VAL A 10 -21.11 11.80 -29.59
N LYS A 11 -19.97 11.42 -30.18
CA LYS A 11 -19.32 12.19 -31.26
C LYS A 11 -20.24 12.36 -32.46
N TRP A 12 -20.92 11.29 -32.89
CA TRP A 12 -21.84 11.33 -34.02
C TRP A 12 -23.05 12.24 -33.75
N LYS A 13 -23.64 12.15 -32.55
CA LYS A 13 -24.80 12.96 -32.14
C LYS A 13 -24.46 14.45 -31.98
N MET A 14 -23.25 14.79 -31.54
CA MET A 14 -22.77 16.18 -31.54
C MET A 14 -22.59 16.70 -32.97
N ILE A 15 -21.94 15.94 -33.86
CA ILE A 15 -21.74 16.34 -35.26
C ILE A 15 -23.07 16.52 -36.00
N SER A 16 -24.07 15.67 -35.74
CA SER A 16 -25.40 15.80 -36.35
C SER A 16 -26.14 17.05 -35.89
N ASN A 17 -26.02 17.43 -34.62
CA ASN A 17 -26.64 18.63 -34.07
C ASN A 17 -25.95 19.92 -34.56
N LEU A 18 -24.63 19.88 -34.77
CA LEU A 18 -23.87 21.01 -35.29
C LEU A 18 -24.25 21.39 -36.73
N LYS A 19 -24.69 20.43 -37.56
CA LYS A 19 -25.15 20.71 -38.93
C LYS A 19 -26.43 21.54 -39.02
N LYS A 20 -27.24 21.64 -37.95
CA LYS A 20 -28.48 22.44 -37.94
C LYS A 20 -28.24 23.94 -37.71
N TYR A 21 -27.06 24.33 -37.23
CA TYR A 21 -26.74 25.72 -36.93
C TYR A 21 -25.79 26.30 -37.98
N LYS A 22 -26.13 27.46 -38.54
CA LYS A 22 -25.30 28.21 -39.49
C LYS A 22 -24.11 28.82 -38.74
N MET A 23 -23.11 28.00 -38.43
CA MET A 23 -21.93 28.40 -37.68
C MET A 23 -21.05 29.35 -38.51
N THR A 24 -20.65 30.47 -37.91
CA THR A 24 -19.65 31.37 -38.46
C THR A 24 -18.25 30.72 -38.37
N SER A 25 -17.31 31.07 -39.25
CA SER A 25 -16.00 30.38 -39.31
C SER A 25 -15.23 30.37 -37.97
N LYS A 26 -15.40 31.41 -37.15
CA LYS A 26 -14.80 31.51 -35.81
C LYS A 26 -15.33 30.45 -34.82
N THR A 27 -16.62 30.13 -34.88
CA THR A 27 -17.23 29.12 -33.98
C THR A 27 -16.79 27.69 -34.32
N LYS A 28 -16.53 27.41 -35.61
CA LYS A 28 -16.02 26.10 -36.04
C LYS A 28 -14.60 25.84 -35.53
N ILE A 29 -13.72 26.84 -35.60
CA ILE A 29 -12.34 26.75 -35.09
C ILE A 29 -12.32 26.49 -33.58
N LEU A 30 -13.20 27.15 -32.82
CA LEU A 30 -13.29 26.95 -31.37
C LEU A 30 -13.76 25.53 -31.02
N CYS A 31 -14.78 25.01 -31.72
CA CYS A 31 -15.24 23.63 -31.53
C CYS A 31 -14.17 22.59 -31.86
N ASP A 32 -13.45 22.78 -32.98
CA ASP A 32 -12.36 21.90 -33.36
C ASP A 32 -11.24 21.92 -32.31
N PHE A 33 -10.90 23.09 -31.76
CA PHE A 33 -9.90 23.23 -30.70
C PHE A 33 -10.33 22.54 -29.40
N VAL A 34 -11.59 22.66 -28.98
CA VAL A 34 -12.13 21.98 -27.79
C VAL A 34 -12.16 20.47 -27.98
N LEU A 35 -12.49 19.98 -29.17
CA LEU A 35 -12.47 18.56 -29.50
C LEU A 35 -11.04 18.00 -29.52
N LEU A 36 -10.07 18.78 -30.02
CA LEU A 36 -8.67 18.39 -30.06
C LEU A 36 -8.05 18.41 -28.65
N PHE A 37 -8.37 19.42 -27.83
CA PHE A 37 -7.95 19.51 -26.44
C PHE A 37 -8.55 18.41 -25.57
N SER A 38 -9.85 18.11 -25.70
CA SER A 38 -10.47 16.99 -24.99
C SER A 38 -9.90 15.63 -25.41
N SER A 39 -9.62 15.44 -26.71
CA SER A 39 -8.94 14.23 -27.20
C SER A 39 -7.52 14.10 -26.64
N LEU A 40 -6.79 15.21 -26.53
CA LEU A 40 -5.45 15.25 -25.93
C LEU A 40 -5.48 14.97 -24.42
N CYS A 41 -6.46 15.52 -23.69
CA CYS A 41 -6.66 15.22 -22.26
C CYS A 41 -7.01 13.74 -22.01
N ILE A 42 -7.77 13.10 -22.91
CA ILE A 42 -8.08 11.67 -22.81
C ILE A 42 -6.83 10.81 -23.04
N LEU A 43 -5.92 11.23 -23.93
CA LEU A 43 -4.66 10.52 -24.20
C LEU A 43 -3.65 10.66 -23.04
N ILE A 44 -3.64 11.79 -22.33
CA ILE A 44 -2.74 12.03 -21.18
C ILE A 44 -3.26 11.33 -19.91
N GLY A 45 -4.58 11.09 -19.80
CA GLY A 45 -5.20 10.52 -18.60
C GLY A 45 -5.04 9.02 -18.37
N CYS A 46 -4.40 8.28 -19.29
CA CYS A 46 -4.29 6.80 -19.24
C CYS A 46 -2.84 6.30 -19.34
N SER A 47 -1.88 6.93 -18.67
CA SER A 47 -0.58 6.29 -18.47
C SER A 47 -0.68 5.23 -17.36
N ASN A 48 -1.17 4.03 -17.72
CA ASN A 48 -1.05 2.83 -16.88
C ASN A 48 0.37 2.27 -17.03
N GLU A 49 1.37 3.07 -16.66
CA GLU A 49 2.76 2.62 -16.62
C GLU A 49 2.88 1.44 -15.65
N PRO A 50 3.59 0.37 -16.03
CA PRO A 50 3.84 -0.74 -15.13
C PRO A 50 4.52 -0.26 -13.84
N VAL A 51 4.04 -0.75 -12.71
CA VAL A 51 4.55 -0.48 -11.38
C VAL A 51 5.32 -1.69 -10.85
N SER A 52 6.24 -1.45 -9.93
CA SER A 52 7.01 -2.52 -9.30
C SER A 52 6.16 -3.25 -8.26
N VAL A 53 6.03 -4.55 -8.41
CA VAL A 53 5.43 -5.48 -7.45
C VAL A 53 6.52 -6.40 -6.93
N ILE A 54 6.63 -6.50 -5.61
CA ILE A 54 7.54 -7.41 -4.91
C ILE A 54 6.86 -8.77 -4.82
N VAL A 55 7.63 -9.85 -4.97
CA VAL A 55 7.13 -11.23 -4.85
C VAL A 55 8.25 -12.12 -4.34
N ASN A 56 7.92 -13.15 -3.55
CA ASN A 56 8.89 -14.11 -3.03
C ASN A 56 9.51 -14.91 -4.19
N SER A 57 10.82 -14.78 -4.37
CA SER A 57 11.59 -15.39 -5.46
C SER A 57 11.64 -16.90 -5.33
N ASP A 58 11.88 -17.42 -4.11
CA ASP A 58 11.94 -18.85 -3.81
C ASP A 58 10.59 -19.53 -4.10
N PHE A 59 9.48 -18.81 -3.91
CA PHE A 59 8.16 -19.32 -4.25
C PHE A 59 7.97 -19.45 -5.77
N ILE A 60 8.49 -18.49 -6.55
CA ILE A 60 8.44 -18.55 -8.02
C ILE A 60 9.32 -19.67 -8.55
N GLU A 61 10.51 -19.89 -7.98
CA GLU A 61 11.42 -20.98 -8.38
C GLU A 61 10.72 -22.35 -8.31
N LYS A 62 9.97 -22.58 -7.23
CA LYS A 62 9.35 -23.87 -6.92
C LYS A 62 7.99 -24.09 -7.58
N ASN A 63 7.39 -23.06 -8.18
CA ASN A 63 6.02 -23.10 -8.66
C ASN A 63 5.86 -22.51 -10.07
N ASN A 64 4.90 -23.03 -10.83
CA ASN A 64 4.50 -22.43 -12.09
C ASN A 64 3.45 -21.33 -11.85
N ILE A 65 3.88 -20.08 -11.86
CA ILE A 65 3.03 -18.91 -11.64
C ILE A 65 2.69 -18.25 -12.98
N LEU A 66 1.40 -18.08 -13.27
CA LEU A 66 0.91 -17.27 -14.39
C LEU A 66 0.16 -16.06 -13.86
N ILE A 67 0.53 -14.86 -14.31
CA ILE A 67 -0.23 -13.62 -14.08
C ILE A 67 -0.82 -13.20 -15.42
N ASP A 68 -2.15 -13.09 -15.48
CA ASP A 68 -2.91 -12.83 -16.72
C ASP A 68 -2.51 -13.78 -17.88
N GLY A 69 -2.23 -15.03 -17.55
CA GLY A 69 -1.78 -16.06 -18.51
C GLY A 69 -0.30 -15.99 -18.89
N VAL A 70 0.45 -15.00 -18.42
CA VAL A 70 1.89 -14.85 -18.68
C VAL A 70 2.69 -15.50 -17.56
N LYS A 71 3.62 -16.39 -17.91
CA LYS A 71 4.50 -17.05 -16.93
C LYS A 71 5.45 -16.05 -16.29
N VAL A 72 5.42 -15.96 -14.96
CA VAL A 72 6.40 -15.21 -14.18
C VAL A 72 7.71 -15.99 -14.19
N ARG A 73 8.81 -15.31 -14.51
CA ARG A 73 10.15 -15.90 -14.53
C ARG A 73 10.83 -15.68 -13.19
N HIS A 74 11.42 -16.73 -12.65
CA HIS A 74 12.34 -16.64 -11.52
C HIS A 74 13.60 -15.89 -11.97
N ASP A 75 14.05 -14.94 -11.14
CA ASP A 75 15.34 -14.28 -11.28
C ASP A 75 16.35 -14.94 -10.33
N GLU A 76 17.27 -15.72 -10.90
CA GLU A 76 18.30 -16.45 -10.14
C GLU A 76 19.27 -15.53 -9.38
N THR A 77 19.32 -14.24 -9.74
CA THR A 77 20.17 -13.25 -9.07
C THR A 77 19.45 -12.51 -7.94
N ALA A 78 18.13 -12.67 -7.85
CA ALA A 78 17.36 -12.07 -6.78
C ALA A 78 17.74 -12.73 -5.44
N LYS A 79 17.65 -11.93 -4.37
CA LYS A 79 17.65 -12.47 -3.01
C LYS A 79 16.31 -13.20 -2.78
N ARG A 80 15.83 -13.21 -1.53
CA ARG A 80 14.55 -13.82 -1.17
C ARG A 80 13.35 -13.21 -1.93
N TYR A 81 13.40 -11.91 -2.27
CA TYR A 81 12.35 -11.26 -3.03
C TYR A 81 12.86 -10.71 -4.37
N GLN A 82 12.03 -10.82 -5.41
CA GLN A 82 12.26 -10.23 -6.73
C GLN A 82 11.20 -9.16 -7.05
N LYS A 83 11.56 -8.19 -7.90
CA LYS A 83 10.65 -7.15 -8.39
C LYS A 83 10.16 -7.54 -9.79
N ILE A 84 8.85 -7.54 -9.98
CA ILE A 84 8.19 -7.71 -11.28
C ILE A 84 7.43 -6.45 -11.65
N LEU A 85 7.19 -6.24 -12.95
CA LEU A 85 6.44 -5.07 -13.44
C LEU A 85 5.03 -5.49 -13.84
N ILE A 86 4.03 -4.90 -13.19
CA ILE A 86 2.60 -5.16 -13.45
C ILE A 86 1.89 -3.83 -13.64
N LYS A 87 0.92 -3.76 -14.56
CA LYS A 87 0.13 -2.53 -14.72
C LYS A 87 -0.78 -2.32 -13.51
N PRO A 88 -1.20 -1.09 -13.19
CA PRO A 88 -2.26 -0.88 -12.22
C PRO A 88 -3.61 -1.40 -12.74
N GLY A 89 -4.45 -1.94 -11.86
CA GLY A 89 -5.77 -2.47 -12.18
C GLY A 89 -6.04 -3.85 -11.62
N ASP A 90 -7.10 -4.50 -12.13
CA ASP A 90 -7.48 -5.85 -11.74
C ASP A 90 -6.70 -6.89 -12.54
N HIS A 91 -6.16 -7.88 -11.83
CA HIS A 91 -5.33 -8.95 -12.37
C HIS A 91 -5.77 -10.30 -11.84
N LYS A 92 -5.29 -11.36 -12.50
CA LYS A 92 -5.51 -12.74 -12.09
C LYS A 92 -4.18 -13.46 -11.96
N VAL A 93 -4.09 -14.33 -10.95
CA VAL A 93 -2.96 -15.24 -10.78
C VAL A 93 -3.44 -16.69 -10.75
N LEU A 94 -2.65 -17.55 -11.40
CA LEU A 94 -2.80 -19.00 -11.39
C LEU A 94 -1.49 -19.62 -10.85
N ILE A 95 -1.62 -20.51 -9.88
CA ILE A 95 -0.50 -21.21 -9.25
C ILE A 95 -0.63 -22.70 -9.58
N ASN A 96 0.36 -23.27 -10.27
CA ASN A 96 0.42 -24.69 -10.63
C ASN A 96 -0.84 -25.24 -11.34
N GLY A 97 -1.52 -24.40 -12.14
CA GLY A 97 -2.77 -24.80 -12.81
C GLY A 97 -3.97 -24.95 -11.88
N GLY A 98 -3.89 -24.45 -10.64
CA GLY A 98 -4.97 -24.49 -9.65
C GLY A 98 -6.12 -23.52 -9.94
N LYS A 99 -6.77 -23.00 -8.90
CA LYS A 99 -7.86 -22.02 -9.04
C LYS A 99 -7.30 -20.62 -9.30
N GLU A 100 -7.90 -19.89 -10.24
CA GLU A 100 -7.59 -18.46 -10.43
C GLU A 100 -7.95 -17.65 -9.17
N LYS A 101 -7.01 -16.85 -8.68
CA LYS A 101 -7.24 -15.85 -7.64
C LYS A 101 -7.16 -14.45 -8.27
N GLN A 102 -8.05 -13.53 -7.87
CA GLN A 102 -8.06 -12.14 -8.34
C GLN A 102 -7.34 -11.23 -7.35
N PHE A 103 -6.68 -10.20 -7.86
CA PHE A 103 -6.06 -9.16 -7.03
C PHE A 103 -6.05 -7.82 -7.78
N ASN A 104 -5.99 -6.71 -7.05
CA ASN A 104 -5.94 -5.36 -7.61
C ASN A 104 -4.60 -4.70 -7.28
N VAL A 105 -3.91 -4.18 -8.30
CA VAL A 105 -2.64 -3.48 -8.18
C VAL A 105 -2.88 -1.97 -8.21
N SER A 106 -2.53 -1.28 -7.12
CA SER A 106 -2.57 0.18 -7.10
C SER A 106 -1.47 0.82 -7.96
N LYS A 107 -1.58 2.13 -8.18
CA LYS A 107 -0.55 2.93 -8.88
C LYS A 107 0.79 2.99 -8.14
N MET A 108 0.86 2.55 -6.89
CA MET A 108 2.10 2.54 -6.11
C MET A 108 2.80 1.17 -6.12
N GLY A 109 2.19 0.17 -6.75
CA GLY A 109 2.64 -1.22 -6.66
C GLY A 109 2.33 -1.83 -5.29
N GLY A 110 3.14 -2.81 -4.89
CA GLY A 110 2.89 -3.54 -3.65
C GLY A 110 3.67 -4.84 -3.53
N LEU A 111 3.16 -5.74 -2.72
CA LEU A 111 3.67 -7.08 -2.49
C LEU A 111 2.59 -8.09 -2.90
N LEU A 112 2.95 -9.03 -3.76
CA LEU A 112 2.11 -10.17 -4.14
C LEU A 112 2.46 -11.36 -3.25
N ASN A 113 1.60 -11.65 -2.28
CA ASN A 113 1.77 -12.64 -1.22
C ASN A 113 1.33 -14.04 -1.69
N LEU A 114 2.10 -14.63 -2.60
CA LEU A 114 1.76 -15.94 -3.18
C LEU A 114 2.00 -17.11 -2.21
N ASP A 115 2.91 -16.92 -1.26
CA ASP A 115 3.37 -17.89 -0.26
C ASP A 115 2.60 -17.81 1.06
N GLU A 116 1.50 -17.04 1.09
CA GLU A 116 0.54 -16.95 2.19
C GLU A 116 1.23 -16.66 3.54
N GLN A 117 2.17 -15.70 3.53
CA GLN A 117 2.89 -15.23 4.71
C GLN A 117 2.15 -14.07 5.37
N GLU A 118 2.46 -13.84 6.64
CA GLU A 118 1.99 -12.66 7.37
C GLU A 118 3.07 -11.57 7.36
N TYR A 119 2.64 -10.32 7.23
CA TYR A 119 3.53 -9.16 7.18
C TYR A 119 3.11 -8.10 8.20
N VAL A 120 4.05 -7.26 8.60
CA VAL A 120 3.82 -6.14 9.52
C VAL A 120 4.47 -4.88 8.93
N LEU A 121 3.78 -3.75 9.01
CA LEU A 121 4.39 -2.43 8.82
C LEU A 121 5.06 -1.99 10.12
N MET A 122 6.37 -2.18 10.20
CA MET A 122 7.15 -1.75 11.35
C MET A 122 7.42 -0.23 11.27
N PRO A 123 7.14 0.54 12.33
CA PRO A 123 7.55 1.94 12.42
C PRO A 123 9.08 2.05 12.59
N ILE A 124 9.67 3.07 11.98
CA ILE A 124 11.07 3.45 12.16
C ILE A 124 11.09 4.91 12.60
N HIS A 125 11.67 5.16 13.77
CA HIS A 125 11.76 6.48 14.35
C HIS A 125 13.13 7.09 14.05
N TYR A 126 13.14 8.22 13.34
CA TYR A 126 14.34 9.03 13.15
C TYR A 126 14.33 10.20 14.13
N GLN A 127 15.41 10.35 14.91
CA GLN A 127 15.61 11.50 15.79
C GLN A 127 16.24 12.65 15.00
N THR A 128 15.61 13.83 15.06
CA THR A 128 16.27 15.07 14.63
C THR A 128 17.02 15.67 15.82
N LYS A 129 18.12 16.39 15.55
CA LYS A 129 19.05 16.91 16.59
C LYS A 129 18.41 17.88 17.61
N GLU A 130 17.16 18.31 17.43
CA GLU A 130 16.55 19.41 18.20
C GLU A 130 15.16 19.12 18.82
N SER A 131 14.67 17.87 18.92
CA SER A 131 13.31 17.65 19.46
C SER A 131 13.19 16.63 20.60
N ILE A 132 12.36 17.01 21.57
CA ILE A 132 11.93 16.21 22.73
C ILE A 132 10.46 15.74 22.60
N THR A 133 9.66 16.21 21.63
CA THR A 133 8.20 15.96 21.68
C THR A 133 7.47 15.94 20.34
N THR A 134 7.42 14.79 19.67
CA THR A 134 6.18 14.33 19.00
C THR A 134 6.03 12.83 19.19
N SER A 135 4.89 12.38 19.70
CA SER A 135 4.65 10.97 19.98
C SER A 135 4.04 10.28 18.76
N SER A 136 4.88 9.73 17.88
CA SER A 136 4.41 8.59 17.10
C SER A 136 4.08 7.48 18.07
N ARG A 137 2.88 6.93 17.94
CA ARG A 137 2.37 5.87 18.80
C ARG A 137 1.95 4.73 17.90
N PRO A 138 2.87 3.78 17.63
CA PRO A 138 2.54 2.67 16.76
C PRO A 138 1.45 1.82 17.40
N ILE A 139 0.58 1.27 16.56
CA ILE A 139 -0.50 0.40 17.00
C ILE A 139 0.13 -0.91 17.52
N PRO A 140 -0.37 -1.49 18.63
CA PRO A 140 0.04 -2.82 19.06
C PRO A 140 -0.12 -3.85 17.94
N VAL A 141 0.74 -4.87 17.91
CA VAL A 141 0.62 -5.96 16.93
C VAL A 141 0.25 -7.25 17.65
N ILE A 142 -0.76 -7.96 17.13
CA ILE A 142 -1.27 -9.20 17.75
C ILE A 142 -0.71 -10.43 17.05
N PHE A 143 -0.28 -11.38 17.88
CA PHE A 143 0.23 -12.69 17.51
C PHE A 143 -0.48 -13.75 18.36
N ASP A 144 -1.56 -14.33 17.83
CA ASP A 144 -2.42 -15.27 18.53
C ASP A 144 -2.90 -14.72 19.89
N SER A 145 -2.43 -15.29 20.99
CA SER A 145 -2.75 -14.87 22.37
C SER A 145 -1.78 -13.82 22.94
N LEU A 146 -0.84 -13.34 22.12
CA LEU A 146 0.20 -12.39 22.50
C LEU A 146 -0.02 -11.04 21.83
N VAL A 147 0.39 -9.98 22.52
CA VAL A 147 0.45 -8.63 21.98
C VAL A 147 1.86 -8.08 22.12
N VAL A 148 2.34 -7.47 21.04
CA VAL A 148 3.59 -6.72 20.98
C VAL A 148 3.27 -5.23 21.18
N LEU A 149 3.77 -4.68 22.28
CA LEU A 149 3.54 -3.30 22.70
C LEU A 149 4.81 -2.49 22.54
N HIS A 150 4.74 -1.37 21.83
CA HIS A 150 5.86 -0.42 21.78
C HIS A 150 5.87 0.44 23.05
N LYS A 151 7.01 0.59 23.71
CA LYS A 151 7.13 1.32 24.99
C LYS A 151 6.65 2.77 24.93
N ASN A 152 6.85 3.46 23.80
CA ASN A 152 6.29 4.81 23.55
C ASN A 152 4.77 4.92 23.68
N LEU A 153 4.01 3.86 23.39
CA LEU A 153 2.55 3.84 23.62
C LEU A 153 2.23 3.58 25.10
N GLY A 154 3.14 2.93 25.82
CA GLY A 154 2.95 2.36 27.15
C GLY A 154 2.80 0.84 27.06
N THR A 155 2.96 0.16 28.21
CA THR A 155 2.90 -1.31 28.29
C THR A 155 1.77 -1.82 29.18
N ASP A 156 0.88 -0.91 29.60
CA ASP A 156 -0.29 -1.21 30.42
C ASP A 156 -1.52 -1.36 29.51
N GLN A 157 -2.00 -2.60 29.33
CA GLN A 157 -3.09 -2.93 28.41
C GLN A 157 -4.39 -2.14 28.71
N GLU A 158 -4.73 -1.91 29.97
CA GLU A 158 -5.94 -1.15 30.33
C GLU A 158 -5.83 0.32 29.89
N LYS A 159 -4.64 0.92 30.07
CA LYS A 159 -4.36 2.27 29.60
C LYS A 159 -4.37 2.34 28.07
N ILE A 160 -3.85 1.33 27.39
CA ILE A 160 -3.86 1.23 25.93
C ILE A 160 -5.29 1.11 25.42
N ILE A 161 -6.12 0.24 26.00
CA ILE A 161 -7.54 0.10 25.64
C ILE A 161 -8.25 1.44 25.82
N LYS A 162 -8.03 2.13 26.94
CA LYS A 162 -8.61 3.46 27.20
C LYS A 162 -8.13 4.49 26.18
N PHE A 163 -6.86 4.42 25.78
CA PHE A 163 -6.25 5.28 24.78
C PHE A 163 -6.88 5.04 23.39
N LEU A 164 -6.93 3.80 22.92
CA LEU A 164 -7.49 3.41 21.62
C LEU A 164 -9.01 3.61 21.56
N SER A 165 -9.72 3.49 22.69
CA SER A 165 -11.18 3.72 22.74
C SER A 165 -11.57 5.21 22.60
N ASN A 166 -10.63 6.14 22.73
CA ASN A 166 -10.95 7.57 22.75
C ASN A 166 -11.16 8.12 21.33
N LYS A 167 -12.43 8.42 21.00
CA LYS A 167 -12.84 8.92 19.68
C LYS A 167 -12.10 10.17 19.18
N ARG A 168 -11.51 11.00 20.07
CA ARG A 168 -10.68 12.14 19.65
C ARG A 168 -9.40 11.72 18.93
N PHE A 169 -8.94 10.48 19.13
CA PHE A 169 -7.79 9.89 18.43
C PHE A 169 -8.11 9.41 17.02
N LYS A 170 -9.39 9.32 16.63
CA LYS A 170 -9.80 8.87 15.29
C LYS A 170 -9.41 9.84 14.16
N GLY A 171 -9.00 11.08 14.48
CA GLY A 171 -8.68 12.12 13.49
C GLY A 171 -7.39 12.89 13.69
N SER A 172 -6.61 12.63 14.75
CA SER A 172 -5.41 13.42 15.09
C SER A 172 -4.12 12.61 15.26
N ALA A 173 -4.20 11.28 15.44
CA ALA A 173 -3.02 10.43 15.49
C ALA A 173 -2.67 9.98 14.07
N MET A 174 -1.52 10.43 13.58
CA MET A 174 -0.86 9.84 12.43
C MET A 174 -0.34 8.47 12.89
N TYR A 175 -1.18 7.43 12.74
CA TYR A 175 -0.76 6.06 12.99
C TYR A 175 0.32 5.72 11.97
N CYS A 176 1.50 5.39 12.46
CA CYS A 176 2.60 4.95 11.62
C CYS A 176 2.98 3.55 12.08
N GLY A 177 2.64 2.55 11.28
CA GLY A 177 2.98 1.16 11.54
C GLY A 177 2.09 0.46 12.58
N GLY A 178 2.34 -0.84 12.75
CA GLY A 178 1.53 -1.77 13.52
C GLY A 178 0.47 -2.50 12.69
N GLU A 179 0.18 -2.04 11.47
CA GLU A 179 -0.66 -2.78 10.52
C GLU A 179 -0.06 -4.17 10.27
N LYS A 180 -0.87 -5.21 10.48
CA LYS A 180 -0.54 -6.59 10.18
C LYS A 180 -1.39 -7.05 9.00
N TYR A 181 -0.74 -7.64 8.00
CA TYR A 181 -1.39 -8.22 6.84
C TYR A 181 -1.43 -9.74 6.96
N GLY A 182 -2.62 -10.30 6.70
CA GLY A 182 -2.92 -11.71 6.86
C GLY A 182 -2.40 -12.60 5.74
N LYS A 183 -2.46 -13.92 5.97
CA LYS A 183 -2.12 -14.95 4.97
C LYS A 183 -3.10 -15.00 3.80
N ASP A 184 -4.34 -14.57 4.05
CA ASP A 184 -5.45 -14.51 3.10
C ASP A 184 -5.38 -13.28 2.19
N GLU A 185 -4.56 -12.28 2.52
CA GLU A 185 -4.32 -11.12 1.69
C GLU A 185 -3.33 -11.43 0.57
N LEU A 186 -3.87 -11.76 -0.61
CA LEU A 186 -3.07 -12.07 -1.79
C LEU A 186 -2.21 -10.89 -2.27
N PHE A 187 -2.68 -9.65 -2.12
CA PHE A 187 -1.95 -8.47 -2.57
C PHE A 187 -2.02 -7.36 -1.53
N ILE A 188 -0.86 -6.89 -1.11
CA ILE A 188 -0.69 -5.83 -0.13
C ILE A 188 -0.22 -4.58 -0.87
N ASN A 189 -1.10 -3.58 -0.96
CA ASN A 189 -0.78 -2.31 -1.60
C ASN A 189 0.37 -1.59 -0.88
N LYS A 190 1.27 -0.97 -1.64
CA LYS A 190 2.41 -0.26 -1.06
C LYS A 190 1.97 0.91 -0.18
N LYS A 191 2.16 0.76 1.13
CA LYS A 191 2.04 1.82 2.15
C LYS A 191 3.36 2.08 2.90
N TRP A 192 4.42 1.35 2.57
CA TRP A 192 5.72 1.44 3.22
C TRP A 192 6.68 2.37 2.50
N HIS A 193 7.63 2.88 3.28
CA HIS A 193 8.76 3.66 2.79
C HIS A 193 9.91 2.75 2.33
N TYR A 194 10.20 1.73 3.12
CA TYR A 194 11.26 0.75 2.84
C TYR A 194 10.65 -0.63 2.63
N GLY A 195 10.98 -1.26 1.50
CA GLY A 195 10.58 -2.63 1.17
C GLY A 195 11.23 -3.66 2.09
N ILE A 196 10.82 -4.91 1.93
CA ILE A 196 11.26 -6.02 2.79
C ILE A 196 12.77 -6.24 2.75
N ASP A 197 13.36 -6.22 1.56
CA ASP A 197 14.81 -6.40 1.33
C ASP A 197 15.59 -5.08 1.24
N GLU A 198 14.93 -3.94 1.47
CA GLU A 198 15.57 -2.64 1.41
C GLU A 198 16.22 -2.31 2.77
N GLU A 199 17.47 -1.85 2.73
CA GLU A 199 18.20 -1.44 3.92
C GLU A 199 17.58 -0.16 4.49
N ILE A 200 17.47 -0.10 5.82
CA ILE A 200 17.01 1.10 6.52
C ILE A 200 18.23 2.03 6.62
N PRO A 201 18.20 3.24 6.05
CA PRO A 201 19.28 4.18 6.21
C PRO A 201 19.35 4.62 7.67
N SER A 202 20.56 4.82 8.20
CA SER A 202 20.77 5.29 9.58
C SER A 202 20.35 6.74 9.79
N GLU A 203 20.40 7.53 8.72
CA GLU A 203 20.06 8.95 8.70
C GLU A 203 19.23 9.27 7.46
N ILE A 204 18.42 10.31 7.57
CA ILE A 204 17.61 10.83 6.48
C ILE A 204 17.91 12.32 6.31
N ASN A 205 18.17 12.74 5.08
CA ASN A 205 18.48 14.12 4.74
C ASN A 205 17.29 14.73 4.00
N GLU A 206 16.29 15.20 4.74
CA GLU A 206 15.20 15.99 4.16
C GLU A 206 15.19 17.39 4.81
N GLU A 207 15.30 18.44 3.99
CA GLU A 207 15.08 19.81 4.43
C GLU A 207 13.60 19.97 4.76
N ARG A 208 13.28 20.17 6.04
CA ARG A 208 11.91 20.30 6.52
C ARG A 208 11.53 21.75 6.77
N PRO A 209 10.26 22.12 6.54
CA PRO A 209 9.69 23.34 7.09
C PRO A 209 9.87 23.36 8.62
N GLN A 210 10.25 24.52 9.15
CA GLN A 210 10.47 24.75 10.57
C GLN A 210 9.26 24.28 11.41
N GLY A 211 9.48 23.38 12.39
CA GLY A 211 8.44 22.85 13.29
C GLY A 211 8.01 21.38 13.07
N TRP A 212 8.63 20.64 12.12
CA TRP A 212 8.38 19.20 11.91
C TRP A 212 9.51 18.35 12.51
N GLU A 213 9.25 17.75 13.67
CA GLU A 213 10.31 17.43 14.63
C GLU A 213 10.68 15.94 14.77
N LEU A 214 9.79 15.00 14.42
CA LEU A 214 10.08 13.55 14.33
C LEU A 214 9.69 13.08 12.93
N GLU A 215 10.50 12.18 12.35
CA GLU A 215 10.13 11.48 11.14
C GLU A 215 9.90 10.01 11.43
N VAL A 216 8.69 9.55 11.11
CA VAL A 216 8.37 8.14 11.19
C VAL A 216 8.28 7.61 9.78
N ARG A 217 9.15 6.67 9.47
CA ARG A 217 9.05 5.88 8.26
C ARG A 217 8.52 4.50 8.62
N THR A 218 8.19 3.72 7.60
CA THR A 218 7.62 2.39 7.75
C THR A 218 8.39 1.41 6.89
N LYS A 219 8.72 0.26 7.47
CA LYS A 219 9.31 -0.86 6.74
C LYS A 219 8.34 -2.02 6.75
N LEU A 220 8.11 -2.60 5.57
CA LEU A 220 7.41 -3.87 5.47
C LEU A 220 8.34 -5.00 5.92
N MET A 221 7.88 -5.87 6.80
CA MET A 221 8.65 -6.99 7.32
C MET A 221 7.76 -8.22 7.49
N GLU A 222 8.32 -9.42 7.37
CA GLU A 222 7.61 -10.64 7.79
C GLU A 222 7.24 -10.59 9.28
N ALA A 223 6.02 -11.00 9.61
CA ALA A 223 5.51 -10.92 10.98
C ALA A 223 6.35 -11.74 11.96
N ASN A 224 6.85 -12.90 11.55
CA ASN A 224 7.74 -13.73 12.38
C ASN A 224 9.07 -13.04 12.68
N LEU A 225 9.65 -12.35 11.69
CA LEU A 225 10.90 -11.62 11.88
C LEU A 225 10.68 -10.40 12.78
N PHE A 226 9.56 -9.69 12.60
CA PHE A 226 9.17 -8.60 13.50
C PHE A 226 8.98 -9.09 14.94
N PHE A 227 8.32 -10.23 15.14
CA PHE A 227 8.14 -10.81 16.47
C PHE A 227 9.48 -11.19 17.13
N LEU A 228 10.43 -11.76 16.37
CA LEU A 228 11.78 -12.03 16.86
C LEU A 228 12.53 -10.73 17.20
N LEU A 229 12.42 -9.70 16.37
CA LEU A 229 12.98 -8.38 16.64
C LEU A 229 12.41 -7.80 17.93
N ALA A 230 11.10 -7.86 18.13
CA ALA A 230 10.43 -7.39 19.34
C ALA A 230 10.87 -8.15 20.60
N LYS A 231 11.27 -9.42 20.48
CA LYS A 231 11.82 -10.20 21.61
C LYS A 231 13.21 -9.74 22.05
N VAL A 232 14.04 -9.29 21.10
CA VAL A 232 15.43 -8.92 21.38
C VAL A 232 15.62 -7.41 21.56
N SER A 233 14.69 -6.61 21.06
CA SER A 233 14.70 -5.15 21.19
C SER A 233 14.18 -4.71 22.55
N GLU A 234 14.84 -3.71 23.13
CA GLU A 234 14.35 -3.04 24.33
C GLU A 234 13.20 -2.08 24.05
N GLU A 235 12.82 -1.83 22.79
CA GLU A 235 11.74 -0.90 22.45
C GLU A 235 10.34 -1.49 22.62
N TYR A 236 10.26 -2.82 22.68
CA TYR A 236 9.00 -3.57 22.70
C TYR A 236 8.85 -4.36 24.01
N GLU A 237 7.60 -4.60 24.37
CA GLU A 237 7.22 -5.53 25.43
C GLU A 237 6.18 -6.51 24.87
N ILE A 238 6.40 -7.80 25.11
CA ILE A 238 5.50 -8.86 24.66
C ILE A 238 4.74 -9.38 25.87
N GLN A 239 3.41 -9.39 25.76
CA GLN A 239 2.52 -9.80 26.84
C GLN A 239 1.45 -10.76 26.35
N ILE A 240 0.93 -11.57 27.27
CA ILE A 240 -0.32 -12.31 27.05
C ILE A 240 -1.47 -11.31 27.07
N ILE A 241 -2.39 -11.43 26.11
CA ILE A 241 -3.59 -10.60 26.03
C ILE A 241 -4.52 -10.94 27.20
N LYS A 242 -4.96 -9.90 27.94
CA LYS A 242 -5.82 -10.06 29.13
C LYS A 242 -7.29 -9.74 28.86
N ASP A 243 -7.57 -9.00 27.79
CA ASP A 243 -8.90 -8.48 27.46
C ASP A 243 -9.10 -8.51 25.94
N GLU A 244 -10.15 -9.21 25.49
CA GLU A 244 -10.51 -9.35 24.06
C GLU A 244 -10.81 -7.99 23.40
N LYS A 245 -11.22 -6.99 24.17
CA LYS A 245 -11.43 -5.64 23.66
C LYS A 245 -10.16 -5.02 23.07
N LEU A 246 -8.98 -5.42 23.55
CA LEU A 246 -7.72 -4.99 22.95
C LEU A 246 -7.59 -5.51 21.51
N ILE A 247 -8.05 -6.75 21.26
CA ILE A 247 -8.02 -7.38 19.94
C ILE A 247 -8.89 -6.59 18.98
N GLU A 248 -10.16 -6.37 19.36
CA GLU A 248 -11.11 -5.62 18.55
C GLU A 248 -10.60 -4.22 18.19
N LEU A 249 -9.98 -3.53 19.15
CA LEU A 249 -9.43 -2.20 18.92
C LEU A 249 -8.21 -2.22 17.99
N VAL A 250 -7.29 -3.16 18.18
CA VAL A 250 -6.09 -3.27 17.33
C VAL A 250 -6.50 -3.64 15.89
N GLU A 251 -7.41 -4.58 15.70
CA GLU A 251 -7.94 -4.96 14.39
C GLU A 251 -8.66 -3.79 13.71
N PHE A 252 -9.43 -3.01 14.48
CA PHE A 252 -10.11 -1.83 13.96
C PHE A 252 -9.13 -0.76 13.42
N TYR A 253 -7.97 -0.60 14.04
CA TYR A 253 -6.96 0.39 13.62
C TYR A 253 -5.96 -0.15 12.59
N SER A 254 -5.90 -1.47 12.39
CA SER A 254 -5.00 -2.12 11.44
C SER A 254 -5.59 -2.26 10.03
N ASN A 255 -6.91 -2.09 9.88
CA ASN A 255 -7.68 -2.17 8.64
C ASN A 255 -8.10 -0.79 8.13
#